data_AF-A0A0Q5ZJH7-F1
#
_entry.id   AF-A0A0Q5ZJH7-F1
#
_cell.length_a   1.000
_cell.length_b   1.000
_cell.length_c   1.000
_cell.angle_alpha   90.00
_cell.angle_beta   90.00
_cell.angle_gamma   90.00
#
_symmetry.space_group_name_H-M   'P 1'
#
loop_
_entity.id
_entity.type
_entity.pdbx_description
1 polymer ?
#
loop_
_entity_poly.entity_id
_entity_poly.type
_entity_poly.pdbx_seq_one_letter_code
_entity_poly.pdbx_strand_id
1 'polypeptide(L)'
;MERSSRNTPLFKKSQEIYEALKTITDLFPEDNDYLQDVKYNLLGDSMIIQAKISGAEAVKLYDIKMENAAIIRKAARDIMVGGNCLEMFGFKDAKYYKIVRELVEEFRILFAEWVEGFNPKHFIVDDWGLFNPPGISRDYAQRDDELNFLYDDEDDE
;
A
#
# COMPACT_ATOMS: atom_id res chain seq x y z
N MET A 1 8.43 19.41 -9.90
CA MET A 1 7.29 18.49 -9.79
C MET A 1 7.14 18.08 -8.33
N GLU A 2 6.40 18.87 -7.55
CA GLU A 2 6.09 18.54 -6.16
C GLU A 2 5.22 17.27 -6.19
N ARG A 3 5.62 16.21 -5.48
CA ARG A 3 4.99 14.88 -5.59
C ARG A 3 3.56 14.94 -5.04
N SER A 4 2.59 15.21 -5.92
CA SER A 4 1.15 15.34 -5.66
C SER A 4 0.61 14.26 -4.70
N SER A 5 1.11 13.03 -4.83
CA SER A 5 0.73 11.88 -4.00
C SER A 5 0.94 12.06 -2.49
N ARG A 6 1.96 12.81 -2.05
CA ARG A 6 2.29 12.99 -0.62
C ARG A 6 1.26 13.81 0.15
N ASN A 7 0.45 14.59 -0.58
CA ASN A 7 -0.57 15.45 0.02
C ASN A 7 -1.93 14.75 0.19
N THR A 8 -2.09 13.56 -0.38
CA THR A 8 -3.34 12.79 -0.30
C THR A 8 -3.64 12.34 1.14
N PRO A 9 -4.91 12.23 1.53
CA PRO A 9 -5.31 11.67 2.82
C PRO A 9 -4.73 10.27 3.05
N LEU A 10 -4.72 9.43 2.01
CA LEU A 10 -4.20 8.07 2.07
C LEU A 10 -2.71 8.04 2.44
N PHE A 11 -1.88 8.83 1.75
CA PHE A 11 -0.45 8.88 2.03
C PHE A 11 -0.17 9.42 3.44
N LYS A 12 -0.87 10.49 3.85
CA LYS A 12 -0.74 11.05 5.20
C LYS A 12 -1.10 10.03 6.28
N LYS A 13 -2.17 9.25 6.08
CA LYS A 13 -2.53 8.18 7.03
C LYS A 13 -1.47 7.07 7.06
N SER A 14 -0.87 6.70 5.92
CA SER A 14 0.25 5.75 5.90
C SER A 14 1.50 6.26 6.63
N GLN A 15 1.73 7.58 6.63
CA GLN A 15 2.80 8.22 7.38
C GLN A 15 2.53 8.19 8.89
N GLU A 16 1.29 8.42 9.31
CA GLU A 16 0.89 8.31 10.72
C GLU A 16 1.07 6.87 11.25
N ILE A 17 0.74 5.86 10.45
CA ILE A 17 1.01 4.44 10.78
C ILE A 17 2.51 4.22 10.98
N TYR A 18 3.35 4.72 10.08
CA TYR A 18 4.80 4.60 10.18
C TYR A 18 5.34 5.21 11.48
N GLU A 19 4.89 6.42 11.81
CA GLU A 19 5.31 7.14 13.01
C GLU A 19 4.87 6.43 14.30
N ALA A 20 3.64 5.91 14.33
CA ALA A 20 3.14 5.12 15.44
C ALA A 20 3.93 3.81 15.61
N LEU A 21 4.19 3.09 14.52
CA LEU A 21 5.02 1.88 14.53
C LEU A 21 6.43 2.17 15.02
N LYS A 22 7.08 3.22 14.52
CA LYS A 22 8.41 3.63 14.97
C LYS A 22 8.41 3.90 16.47
N THR A 23 7.46 4.70 16.95
CA THR A 23 7.34 5.05 18.37
C THR A 23 7.16 3.82 19.27
N ILE A 24 6.31 2.87 18.87
CA ILE A 24 6.06 1.65 19.65
C ILE A 24 7.26 0.71 19.61
N THR A 25 7.85 0.52 18.43
CA THR A 25 8.98 -0.41 18.23
C THR A 25 10.31 0.15 18.78
N ASP A 26 10.41 1.46 19.04
CA ASP A 26 11.52 2.06 19.79
C ASP A 26 11.53 1.66 21.28
N LEU A 27 10.41 1.11 21.79
CA LEU A 27 10.33 0.54 23.14
C LEU A 27 10.79 -0.93 23.21
N PHE A 28 11.13 -1.54 22.08
CA PHE A 28 11.58 -2.93 22.06
C PHE A 28 13.00 -3.05 22.63
N PRO A 29 13.27 -4.05 23.50
CA PRO A 29 14.62 -4.27 24.02
C PRO A 29 15.63 -4.53 22.89
N GLU A 30 16.76 -3.84 22.93
CA GLU A 30 17.82 -3.96 21.91
C GLU A 30 18.47 -5.35 21.88
N ASP A 31 18.44 -6.08 23.00
CA ASP A 31 18.99 -7.43 23.16
C ASP A 31 17.98 -8.55 22.84
N ASN A 32 16.78 -8.19 22.38
CA ASN A 32 15.76 -9.15 21.96
C ASN A 32 15.71 -9.25 20.42
N ASP A 33 16.52 -10.14 19.86
CA ASP A 33 16.65 -10.34 18.40
C ASP A 33 15.29 -10.52 17.71
N TYR A 34 14.38 -11.29 18.32
CA TYR A 34 13.06 -11.53 17.74
C TYR A 34 12.23 -10.24 17.63
N LEU A 35 12.20 -9.42 18.68
CA LEU A 35 11.47 -8.15 18.64
C LEU A 35 12.15 -7.17 17.67
N GLN A 36 13.47 -7.19 17.55
CA GLN A 36 14.18 -6.39 16.53
C GLN A 36 13.82 -6.84 15.11
N ASP A 37 13.74 -8.14 14.83
CA ASP A 37 13.27 -8.65 13.54
C ASP A 37 11.83 -8.21 13.25
N VAL A 38 10.94 -8.28 14.24
CA VAL A 38 9.56 -7.78 14.12
C VAL A 38 9.55 -6.27 13.83
N LYS A 39 10.39 -5.48 14.50
CA LYS A 39 10.54 -4.05 14.23
C LYS A 39 10.93 -3.79 12.77
N TYR A 40 11.95 -4.49 12.26
CA TYR A 40 12.39 -4.33 10.87
C TYR A 40 11.28 -4.68 9.88
N ASN A 41 10.57 -5.78 10.12
CA ASN A 41 9.45 -6.19 9.26
C ASN A 41 8.32 -5.15 9.26
N LEU A 42 7.90 -4.68 10.43
CA LEU A 42 6.81 -3.71 10.57
C LEU A 42 7.14 -2.36 9.91
N LEU A 43 8.35 -1.84 10.14
CA LEU A 43 8.79 -0.59 9.52
C LEU A 43 8.96 -0.76 8.01
N GLY A 44 9.47 -1.91 7.57
CA GLY A 44 9.60 -2.26 6.15
C GLY A 44 8.25 -2.31 5.44
N ASP A 45 7.26 -3.01 6.00
CA ASP A 45 5.90 -3.09 5.46
C ASP A 45 5.25 -1.70 5.37
N SER A 46 5.45 -0.85 6.38
CA SER A 46 4.92 0.52 6.37
C SER A 46 5.57 1.40 5.28
N MET A 47 6.88 1.28 5.08
CA MET A 47 7.58 1.95 3.97
C MET A 47 7.14 1.42 2.60
N ILE A 48 6.88 0.12 2.48
CA ILE A 48 6.34 -0.50 1.26
C ILE A 48 4.99 0.13 0.90
N ILE A 49 4.08 0.32 1.87
CA ILE A 49 2.79 0.98 1.63
C ILE A 49 3.01 2.36 0.98
N GLN A 50 3.87 3.19 1.55
CA GLN A 50 4.15 4.54 1.05
C GLN A 50 4.76 4.53 -0.37
N ALA A 51 5.71 3.63 -0.60
CA ALA A 51 6.36 3.49 -1.90
C ALA A 51 5.36 3.07 -2.98
N LYS A 52 4.46 2.12 -2.67
CA LYS A 52 3.47 1.59 -3.61
C LYS A 52 2.33 2.56 -3.88
N ILE A 53 1.90 3.35 -2.89
CA ILE A 53 1.00 4.50 -3.14
C ILE A 53 1.66 5.45 -4.13
N SER A 54 2.92 5.82 -3.88
CA SER A 54 3.64 6.77 -4.74
C SER A 54 3.82 6.23 -6.17
N GLY A 55 4.11 4.94 -6.31
CA GLY A 55 4.27 4.29 -7.61
C GLY A 55 2.96 4.23 -8.41
N ALA A 56 1.87 3.88 -7.75
CA ALA A 56 0.54 3.84 -8.38
C ALA A 56 0.04 5.24 -8.80
N GLU A 57 0.31 6.28 -8.01
CA GLU A 57 -0.04 7.67 -8.36
C GLU A 57 0.78 8.24 -9.52
N ALA A 58 1.95 7.66 -9.82
CA ALA A 58 2.82 8.11 -10.89
C ALA A 58 2.42 7.56 -12.27
N VAL A 59 1.42 6.67 -12.34
CA VAL A 59 0.99 6.02 -13.58
C VAL A 59 -0.52 6.13 -13.77
N LYS A 60 -0.99 5.98 -15.01
CA LYS A 60 -2.41 5.88 -15.34
C LYS A 60 -2.92 4.43 -15.36
N LEU A 61 -2.01 3.46 -15.50
CA LEU A 61 -2.28 2.06 -15.77
C LEU A 61 -3.01 1.35 -14.62
N TYR A 62 -4.22 0.89 -14.88
CA TYR A 62 -5.12 0.21 -13.95
C TYR A 62 -4.50 -1.09 -13.43
N ASP A 63 -3.95 -1.90 -14.32
CA ASP A 63 -3.29 -3.17 -14.01
C ASP A 63 -2.13 -2.95 -13.01
N ILE A 64 -1.22 -2.01 -13.30
CA ILE A 64 -0.14 -1.61 -12.38
C ILE A 64 -0.69 -1.04 -11.08
N LYS A 65 -1.72 -0.18 -11.11
CA LYS A 65 -2.33 0.37 -9.90
C LYS A 65 -2.93 -0.74 -9.02
N MET A 66 -3.59 -1.73 -9.61
CA MET A 66 -4.15 -2.88 -8.91
C MET A 66 -3.08 -3.80 -8.33
N GLU A 67 -1.97 -4.02 -9.04
CA GLU A 67 -0.81 -4.74 -8.49
C GLU A 67 -0.25 -4.04 -7.24
N ASN A 68 -0.04 -2.72 -7.33
CA ASN A 68 0.41 -1.92 -6.19
C ASN A 68 -0.59 -1.98 -5.02
N ALA A 69 -1.90 -1.91 -5.31
CA ALA A 69 -2.96 -2.04 -4.31
C ALA A 69 -2.94 -3.41 -3.60
N ALA A 70 -2.67 -4.50 -4.32
CA ALA A 70 -2.53 -5.83 -3.73
C ALA A 70 -1.35 -5.90 -2.75
N ILE A 71 -0.19 -5.32 -3.11
CA ILE A 71 0.99 -5.26 -2.24
C ILE A 71 0.72 -4.40 -0.99
N ILE A 72 0.07 -3.24 -1.15
CA ILE A 72 -0.34 -2.38 -0.03
C ILE A 72 -1.23 -3.16 0.94
N ARG A 73 -2.24 -3.87 0.44
CA ARG A 73 -3.15 -4.67 1.27
C ARG A 73 -2.43 -5.77 2.02
N LYS A 74 -1.48 -6.47 1.39
CA LYS A 74 -0.64 -7.47 2.05
C LYS A 74 0.15 -6.82 3.19
N ALA A 75 0.87 -5.74 2.92
CA ALA A 75 1.69 -5.06 3.92
C ALA A 75 0.86 -4.55 5.11
N ALA A 76 -0.32 -3.97 4.86
CA ALA A 76 -1.25 -3.56 5.92
C ALA A 76 -1.73 -4.74 6.77
N ARG A 77 -1.98 -5.91 6.15
CA ARG A 77 -2.35 -7.14 6.88
C ARG A 77 -1.20 -7.64 7.75
N ASP A 78 0.02 -7.57 7.25
CA ASP A 78 1.20 -8.00 7.99
C ASP A 78 1.46 -7.12 9.21
N ILE A 79 1.26 -5.79 9.06
CA ILE A 79 1.22 -4.87 10.21
C ILE A 79 0.12 -5.26 11.20
N MET A 80 -1.09 -5.59 10.75
CA MET A 80 -2.18 -5.98 11.67
C MET A 80 -1.87 -7.24 12.49
N VAL A 81 -1.19 -8.22 11.89
CA VAL A 81 -0.86 -9.48 12.58
C VAL A 81 0.45 -9.42 13.37
N GLY A 82 1.39 -8.54 13.01
CA GLY A 82 2.69 -8.42 13.69
C GLY A 82 2.59 -8.09 15.17
N GLY A 83 1.49 -7.44 15.59
CA GLY A 83 1.19 -7.18 17.00
C GLY A 83 0.80 -8.40 17.83
N ASN A 84 0.43 -9.53 17.22
CA ASN A 84 -0.18 -10.67 17.92
C ASN A 84 0.80 -11.39 18.86
N CYS A 85 2.08 -11.41 18.51
CA CYS A 85 3.08 -12.17 19.26
C CYS A 85 3.88 -11.31 20.24
N LEU A 86 3.66 -9.99 20.29
CA LEU A 86 4.50 -9.09 21.07
C LEU A 86 4.56 -9.45 22.57
N GLU A 87 3.42 -9.76 23.19
CA GLU A 87 3.37 -10.18 24.60
C GLU A 87 4.10 -11.50 24.83
N MET A 88 3.96 -12.46 23.91
CA MET A 88 4.61 -13.78 23.98
C MET A 88 6.14 -13.65 23.97
N PHE A 89 6.67 -12.64 23.28
CA PHE A 89 8.11 -12.37 23.21
C PHE A 89 8.60 -11.31 24.20
N GLY A 90 7.79 -11.03 25.24
CA GLY A 90 8.22 -10.24 26.40
C GLY A 90 8.02 -8.73 26.29
N PHE A 91 7.32 -8.25 25.26
CA PHE A 91 6.98 -6.82 25.15
C PHE A 91 5.81 -6.48 26.07
N LYS A 92 6.12 -5.89 27.24
CA LYS A 92 5.15 -5.56 28.30
C LYS A 92 4.11 -4.49 27.90
N ASP A 93 4.43 -3.73 26.87
CA ASP A 93 3.67 -2.57 26.42
C ASP A 93 2.86 -2.85 25.14
N ALA A 94 2.65 -4.14 24.83
CA ALA A 94 1.92 -4.59 23.64
C ALA A 94 0.51 -4.03 23.50
N LYS A 95 -0.14 -3.64 24.60
CA LYS A 95 -1.43 -2.93 24.61
C LYS A 95 -1.43 -1.66 23.74
N TYR A 96 -0.29 -0.97 23.62
CA TYR A 96 -0.19 0.24 22.78
C TYR A 96 -0.29 -0.08 21.29
N TYR A 97 -0.08 -1.32 20.88
CA TYR A 97 -0.27 -1.75 19.50
C TYR A 97 -1.73 -1.60 19.01
N LYS A 98 -2.70 -1.46 19.94
CA LYS A 98 -4.08 -1.11 19.58
C LYS A 98 -4.17 0.18 18.76
N ILE A 99 -3.30 1.17 19.04
CA ILE A 99 -3.23 2.43 18.30
C ILE A 99 -2.92 2.17 16.83
N VAL A 100 -1.93 1.32 16.54
CA VAL A 100 -1.56 0.94 15.17
C VAL A 100 -2.73 0.25 14.46
N ARG A 101 -3.44 -0.65 15.15
CA ARG A 101 -4.60 -1.34 14.56
C ARG A 101 -5.72 -0.38 14.19
N GLU A 102 -5.99 0.60 15.04
CA GLU A 102 -7.01 1.64 14.78
C GLU A 102 -6.61 2.49 13.55
N LEU A 103 -5.34 2.91 13.47
CA LEU A 103 -4.82 3.65 12.32
C LEU A 103 -4.89 2.85 11.01
N VAL A 104 -4.64 1.54 11.05
CA VAL A 104 -4.77 0.66 9.87
C VAL A 104 -6.23 0.51 9.45
N GLU A 105 -7.19 0.46 10.37
CA GLU A 105 -8.62 0.44 10.03
C GLU A 105 -9.08 1.75 9.39
N GLU A 106 -8.60 2.90 9.88
CA GLU A 106 -8.86 4.20 9.25
C GLU A 106 -8.22 4.27 7.85
N PHE A 107 -6.98 3.79 7.71
CA PHE A 107 -6.30 3.68 6.42
C PHE A 107 -7.09 2.80 5.44
N ARG A 108 -7.70 1.71 5.91
CA ARG A 108 -8.47 0.79 5.07
C ARG A 108 -9.65 1.48 4.38
N ILE A 109 -10.28 2.45 5.03
CA ILE A 109 -11.40 3.23 4.46
C ILE A 109 -10.88 4.09 3.30
N LEU A 110 -9.83 4.87 3.54
CA LEU A 110 -9.18 5.71 2.53
C LEU A 110 -8.64 4.87 1.36
N PHE A 111 -8.11 3.68 1.65
CA PHE A 111 -7.59 2.75 0.65
C PHE A 111 -8.71 2.24 -0.27
N ALA A 112 -9.88 1.92 0.28
CA ALA A 112 -11.01 1.47 -0.52
C ALA A 112 -11.48 2.57 -1.49
N GLU A 113 -11.66 3.80 -0.99
CA GLU A 113 -12.01 4.97 -1.81
C GLU A 113 -10.98 5.23 -2.92
N TRP A 114 -9.70 5.05 -2.61
CA TRP A 114 -8.62 5.22 -3.56
C TRP A 114 -8.66 4.19 -4.70
N VAL A 115 -8.88 2.91 -4.39
CA VAL A 115 -9.00 1.84 -5.40
C VAL A 115 -10.25 2.02 -6.26
N GLU A 116 -11.36 2.47 -5.67
CA GLU A 116 -12.60 2.78 -6.41
C GLU A 116 -12.40 3.90 -7.45
N GLY A 117 -11.42 4.78 -7.25
CA GLY A 117 -11.06 5.84 -8.18
C GLY A 117 -10.27 5.40 -9.42
N PHE A 118 -9.87 4.13 -9.53
CA PHE A 118 -9.07 3.67 -10.68
C PHE A 118 -9.91 3.58 -11.94
N ASN A 119 -9.39 4.09 -13.07
CA ASN A 119 -10.07 4.02 -14.36
C ASN A 119 -9.84 2.65 -15.03
N PRO A 120 -10.86 1.77 -15.14
CA PRO A 120 -10.70 0.45 -15.73
C PRO A 120 -10.45 0.46 -17.24
N LYS A 121 -10.54 1.62 -17.90
CA LYS A 121 -10.23 1.76 -19.33
C LYS A 121 -8.75 2.02 -19.60
N HIS A 122 -7.98 2.48 -18.62
CA HIS A 122 -6.56 2.77 -18.78
C HIS A 122 -5.75 1.55 -18.37
N PHE A 123 -5.80 0.44 -19.12
CA PHE A 123 -5.10 -0.79 -18.75
C PHE A 123 -4.22 -1.29 -19.89
N ILE A 124 -3.22 -2.08 -19.56
CA ILE A 124 -2.59 -3.04 -20.47
C ILE A 124 -3.01 -4.43 -20.01
N VAL A 125 -3.23 -5.35 -20.96
CA VAL A 125 -3.60 -6.73 -20.62
C VAL A 125 -2.50 -7.36 -19.78
N ASP A 126 -2.85 -7.78 -18.58
CA ASP A 126 -2.04 -8.62 -17.71
C ASP A 126 -2.18 -10.09 -18.14
N ASP A 127 -1.09 -10.65 -18.66
CA ASP A 127 -1.00 -12.04 -19.12
C ASP A 127 -1.18 -13.06 -17.97
N TRP A 128 -0.99 -12.66 -16.71
CA TRP A 128 -1.28 -13.51 -15.54
C TRP A 128 -2.78 -13.50 -15.20
N GLY A 129 -3.52 -12.49 -15.66
CA GLY A 129 -4.96 -12.35 -15.48
C GLY A 129 -5.39 -11.96 -14.07
N LEU A 130 -4.48 -11.46 -13.23
CA LEU A 130 -4.74 -11.11 -11.84
C LEU A 130 -5.27 -9.68 -11.70
N PHE A 131 -4.82 -8.78 -12.57
CA PHE A 131 -5.07 -7.33 -12.46
C PHE A 131 -5.80 -6.74 -13.66
N ASN A 132 -6.31 -7.59 -14.55
CA ASN A 132 -7.17 -7.17 -15.63
C ASN A 132 -8.49 -6.56 -15.10
N PRO A 133 -9.04 -5.54 -15.79
CA PRO A 133 -10.37 -5.03 -15.47
C PRO A 133 -11.45 -6.12 -15.53
N PRO A 134 -12.57 -5.95 -14.80
CA PRO A 134 -13.67 -6.91 -14.83
C PRO A 134 -14.15 -7.23 -16.25
N GLY A 135 -14.14 -8.51 -16.61
CA GLY A 135 -14.56 -8.99 -17.94
C GLY A 135 -13.45 -9.10 -18.98
N ILE A 136 -12.23 -8.67 -18.66
CA ILE A 136 -11.05 -8.83 -19.54
C ILE A 136 -10.32 -10.13 -19.19
N SER A 137 -10.21 -11.04 -20.17
CA SER A 137 -9.42 -12.27 -20.04
C SER A 137 -7.93 -11.96 -20.18
N ARG A 138 -7.07 -12.81 -19.61
CA ARG A 138 -5.62 -12.79 -19.89
C ARG A 138 -5.29 -12.94 -21.38
N ASP A 139 -6.18 -13.60 -22.13
CA ASP A 139 -6.00 -13.86 -23.57
C ASP A 139 -6.70 -12.78 -24.43
N TYR A 140 -7.10 -11.65 -23.83
CA TYR A 140 -7.77 -10.57 -24.55
C TYR A 140 -6.80 -9.90 -25.54
N ALA A 141 -7.15 -9.90 -26.82
CA ALA A 141 -6.40 -9.17 -27.83
C ALA A 141 -6.76 -7.68 -27.75
N GLN A 142 -5.93 -6.92 -27.04
CA GLN A 142 -6.09 -5.48 -26.88
C GLN A 142 -5.98 -4.76 -28.21
N ARG A 143 -6.91 -3.83 -28.47
CA ARG A 143 -6.90 -3.04 -29.70
C ARG A 143 -6.07 -1.77 -29.52
N ASP A 144 -5.46 -1.29 -30.60
CA ASP A 144 -4.63 -0.08 -30.58
C ASP A 144 -5.40 1.16 -30.09
N ASP A 145 -6.70 1.27 -30.43
CA ASP A 145 -7.55 2.40 -30.00
C ASP A 145 -7.77 2.44 -28.48
N GLU A 146 -7.59 1.32 -27.79
CA GLU A 146 -7.71 1.24 -26.33
C GLU A 146 -6.46 1.78 -25.61
N LEU A 147 -5.37 2.02 -26.35
CA LEU A 147 -4.10 2.53 -25.83
C LEU A 147 -3.91 4.04 -26.02
N ASN A 148 -4.88 4.73 -26.62
CA ASN A 148 -4.79 6.16 -26.91
C ASN A 148 -4.45 7.02 -25.66
N PHE A 149 -4.90 6.60 -24.47
CA PHE A 149 -4.61 7.29 -23.20
C PHE A 149 -3.12 7.40 -22.83
N LEU A 150 -2.24 6.62 -23.49
CA LEU A 150 -0.80 6.70 -23.33
C LEU A 150 -0.18 7.90 -24.06
N TYR A 151 -0.87 8.42 -25.07
CA TYR A 151 -0.41 9.51 -25.93
C TYR A 151 -1.10 10.84 -25.61
N ASP A 152 -2.23 10.80 -24.88
CA ASP A 152 -3.04 11.97 -24.52
C ASP A 152 -2.33 12.99 -23.58
N ASP A 153 -1.10 12.72 -23.10
CA ASP A 153 -0.33 13.62 -22.22
C ASP A 153 0.77 14.43 -22.94
N GLU A 154 0.96 14.28 -24.26
CA GLU A 154 2.02 15.01 -24.98
C GLU A 154 1.65 16.44 -25.43
N ASP A 155 0.41 16.89 -25.23
CA ASP A 155 -0.12 18.14 -25.84
C ASP A 155 -0.59 19.24 -24.87
N ASP A 156 -0.18 19.24 -23.59
CA ASP A 156 -0.41 20.39 -22.69
C ASP A 156 0.90 20.87 -22.04
N GLU A 157 1.50 21.90 -22.65
CA GLU A 157 2.62 22.73 -22.13
C GLU A 157 2.36 23.34 -20.74
#